data_AF-A0A1F3JBR6-F1
#
_entry.id   AF-A0A1F3JBR6-F1
#
_cell.length_a   1.000
_cell.length_b   1.000
_cell.length_c   1.000
_cell.angle_alpha   90.00
_cell.angle_beta   90.00
_cell.angle_gamma   90.00
#
_symmetry.space_group_name_H-M   'P 1'
#
loop_
_entity.id
_entity.type
_entity.pdbx_description
1 polymer ?
#
loop_
_entity_poly.entity_id
_entity_poly.type
_entity_poly.pdbx_seq_one_letter_code
_entity_poly.pdbx_strand_id
1 'polypeptide(L)'
;MRSWIVFALISIVLLSCDPNRVYDEYKEIPKYTWNYKENVNFNINIEDTTILYNMYINVRHTSDYMFSNLYLFIDIKYPDNKISRDTVECVLADDRGRWLGEGLGGMWDSKILIKKSFKFNLSGEYKFDIYQAMRVDDLTDIMDIGLRIEKYMPKKK
;
A
#
# COMPACT_ATOMS: atom_id res chain seq x y z
N MET A 1 -37.44 -33.66 0.15
CA MET A 1 -36.88 -32.90 1.30
C MET A 1 -35.45 -33.38 1.60
N ARG A 2 -34.48 -33.18 0.69
CA ARG A 2 -33.05 -33.52 0.91
C ARG A 2 -32.10 -32.50 0.26
N SER A 3 -32.54 -31.76 -0.76
CA SER A 3 -31.69 -30.78 -1.46
C SER A 3 -31.57 -29.40 -0.82
N TRP A 4 -32.42 -29.03 0.15
CA TRP A 4 -32.38 -27.67 0.69
C TRP A 4 -31.24 -27.42 1.69
N ILE A 5 -30.65 -28.49 2.23
CA ILE A 5 -29.56 -28.41 3.21
C ILE A 5 -28.21 -28.15 2.50
N VAL A 6 -28.06 -28.56 1.23
CA VAL A 6 -26.80 -28.40 0.48
C VAL A 6 -26.57 -26.94 0.06
N PHE A 7 -27.63 -26.17 -0.15
CA PHE A 7 -27.51 -24.75 -0.52
C PHE A 7 -27.16 -23.83 0.66
N ALA A 8 -27.33 -24.30 1.90
CA ALA A 8 -26.97 -23.55 3.10
C ALA A 8 -25.46 -23.63 3.44
N LEU A 9 -24.71 -24.52 2.80
CA LEU A 9 -23.30 -24.78 3.12
C LEU A 9 -22.31 -23.93 2.30
N ILE A 10 -22.78 -23.20 1.28
CA ILE A 10 -21.90 -22.46 0.34
C ILE A 10 -21.77 -20.95 0.65
N SER A 11 -22.54 -20.43 1.62
CA SER A 11 -22.51 -19.00 1.98
C SER A 11 -21.73 -18.68 3.25
N ILE A 12 -20.70 -19.47 3.59
CA ILE A 12 -19.63 -18.97 4.47
C ILE A 12 -18.75 -18.06 3.60
N VAL A 13 -19.26 -16.86 3.36
CA VAL A 13 -18.42 -15.74 2.94
C VAL A 13 -17.43 -15.55 4.09
N LEU A 14 -16.18 -15.92 3.83
CA LEU A 14 -15.05 -15.67 4.70
C LEU A 14 -14.93 -14.15 4.91
N LEU A 15 -15.62 -13.63 5.91
CA LEU A 15 -15.40 -12.29 6.44
C LEU A 15 -14.04 -12.33 7.16
N SER A 16 -12.96 -12.31 6.39
CA SER A 16 -11.64 -11.94 6.90
C SER A 16 -11.65 -10.44 7.19
N CYS A 17 -12.31 -10.07 8.28
CA CYS A 17 -12.22 -8.73 8.83
C CYS A 17 -10.85 -8.62 9.49
N ASP A 18 -9.93 -7.90 8.86
CA ASP A 18 -8.70 -7.48 9.52
C ASP A 18 -9.05 -6.34 10.49
N PRO A 19 -9.10 -6.59 11.81
CA PRO A 19 -9.62 -5.63 12.77
C PRO A 19 -8.68 -4.42 12.97
N ASN A 20 -7.43 -4.53 12.50
CA ASN A 20 -6.43 -3.48 12.63
C ASN A 20 -6.40 -2.57 11.42
N ARG A 21 -7.01 -2.97 10.30
CA ARG A 21 -7.01 -2.22 9.04
C ARG A 21 -7.89 -0.96 9.17
N VAL A 22 -7.27 0.19 8.96
CA VAL A 22 -7.93 1.51 8.98
C VAL A 22 -8.18 1.98 7.55
N TYR A 23 -7.21 1.74 6.67
CA TYR A 23 -7.29 2.06 5.25
C TYR A 23 -6.43 1.08 4.47
N ASP A 24 -6.88 0.67 3.28
CA ASP A 24 -6.17 -0.26 2.41
C ASP A 24 -6.78 -0.17 1.01
N GLU A 25 -6.08 0.55 0.14
CA GLU A 25 -6.52 0.75 -1.24
C GLU A 25 -5.32 0.56 -2.17
N TYR A 26 -5.57 -0.07 -3.32
CA TYR A 26 -4.65 -0.16 -4.43
C TYR A 26 -5.19 0.70 -5.57
N LYS A 27 -4.27 1.33 -6.31
CA LYS A 27 -4.56 2.02 -7.55
C LYS A 27 -3.68 1.46 -8.65
N GLU A 28 -4.35 1.09 -9.73
CA GLU A 28 -3.72 0.56 -10.93
C GLU A 28 -2.92 1.65 -11.65
N ILE A 29 -1.73 1.28 -12.13
CA ILE A 29 -0.94 2.08 -13.04
C ILE A 29 -1.35 1.72 -14.48
N PRO A 30 -1.88 2.67 -15.27
CA PRO A 30 -2.32 2.40 -16.63
C PRO A 30 -1.21 1.78 -17.48
N LYS A 31 -1.51 0.67 -18.16
CA LYS A 31 -0.58 -0.06 -19.04
C LYS A 31 0.75 -0.44 -18.37
N TYR A 32 0.76 -0.51 -17.05
CA TYR A 32 1.94 -0.78 -16.22
C TYR A 32 3.12 0.16 -16.52
N THR A 33 2.84 1.40 -16.94
CA THR A 33 3.86 2.39 -17.25
C THR A 33 3.57 3.64 -16.45
N TRP A 34 4.46 3.98 -15.52
CA TRP A 34 4.29 5.09 -14.61
C TRP A 34 5.22 6.24 -14.97
N ASN A 35 4.64 7.29 -15.57
CA ASN A 35 5.39 8.50 -15.87
C ASN A 35 5.71 9.29 -14.58
N TYR A 36 6.93 9.82 -14.46
CA TYR A 36 7.39 10.55 -13.27
C TYR A 36 6.55 11.80 -12.91
N LYS A 37 5.80 12.35 -13.86
CA LYS A 37 4.92 13.51 -13.63
C LYS A 37 3.55 13.12 -13.08
N GLU A 38 3.18 11.84 -13.20
CA GLU A 38 1.89 11.35 -12.75
C GLU A 38 2.00 10.85 -11.31
N ASN A 39 1.01 11.19 -10.49
CA ASN A 39 0.90 10.72 -9.12
C ASN A 39 -0.19 9.67 -8.97
N VAL A 40 0.03 8.78 -8.00
CA VAL A 40 -1.02 7.97 -7.41
C VAL A 40 -1.49 8.66 -6.15
N ASN A 41 -2.77 9.03 -6.08
CA ASN A 41 -3.32 9.77 -4.96
C ASN A 41 -4.14 8.89 -4.01
N PHE A 42 -4.19 9.20 -2.72
CA PHE A 42 -5.06 8.55 -1.74
C PHE A 42 -5.62 9.58 -0.79
N ASN A 43 -6.89 9.47 -0.45
CA ASN A 43 -7.56 10.34 0.52
C ASN A 43 -8.05 9.48 1.68
N ILE A 44 -7.65 9.84 2.90
CA ILE A 44 -7.99 9.12 4.11
C ILE A 44 -8.48 10.09 5.17
N ASN A 45 -9.61 9.78 5.78
CA ASN A 45 -10.13 10.53 6.93
C ASN A 45 -9.67 9.86 8.23
N ILE A 46 -8.92 10.59 9.07
CA ILE A 46 -8.47 10.12 10.38
C ILE A 46 -9.34 10.71 11.49
N GLU A 47 -10.06 9.85 12.20
CA GLU A 47 -10.92 10.26 13.32
C GLU A 47 -10.16 10.18 14.66
N ASP A 48 -9.52 9.05 14.95
CA ASP A 48 -8.87 8.81 16.24
C ASP A 48 -7.39 9.20 16.23
N THR A 49 -7.07 10.40 16.70
CA THR A 49 -5.68 10.84 16.84
C THR A 49 -5.01 10.31 18.11
N THR A 50 -5.68 9.55 18.97
CA THR A 50 -5.13 9.15 20.28
C THR A 50 -4.29 7.88 20.21
N ILE A 51 -4.52 7.05 19.19
CA ILE A 51 -3.82 5.78 18.99
C ILE A 51 -2.60 5.94 18.06
N LEU A 52 -1.79 4.89 18.05
CA LEU A 52 -0.63 4.78 17.15
C LEU A 52 -1.00 3.94 15.92
N TYR A 53 -0.31 4.19 14.82
CA TYR A 53 -0.55 3.58 13.53
C TYR A 53 0.74 3.04 12.91
N ASN A 54 0.58 2.09 11.99
CA ASN A 54 1.59 1.71 11.01
C ASN A 54 1.11 2.14 9.63
N MET A 55 2.04 2.62 8.81
CA MET A 55 1.82 3.00 7.42
C MET A 55 2.69 2.13 6.53
N TYR A 56 2.06 1.56 5.51
CA TYR A 56 2.70 0.71 4.52
C TYR A 56 2.44 1.26 3.12
N ILE A 57 3.42 1.07 2.26
CA ILE A 57 3.23 1.13 0.82
C ILE A 57 3.23 -0.31 0.32
N ASN A 58 2.22 -0.63 -0.47
CA ASN A 58 2.16 -1.89 -1.19
C ASN A 58 2.55 -1.62 -2.65
N VAL A 59 3.36 -2.50 -3.22
CA VAL A 59 3.81 -2.40 -4.61
C VAL A 59 3.53 -3.71 -5.29
N ARG A 60 2.78 -3.65 -6.39
CA ARG A 60 2.64 -4.78 -7.32
C ARG A 60 3.41 -4.50 -8.58
N HIS A 61 4.26 -5.45 -8.97
CA HIS A 61 5.04 -5.36 -10.19
C HIS A 61 5.07 -6.69 -10.92
N THR A 62 5.36 -6.64 -12.22
CA THR A 62 5.58 -7.85 -13.03
C THR A 62 6.96 -8.44 -12.74
N SER A 63 7.18 -9.69 -13.15
CA SER A 63 8.49 -10.33 -13.06
C SER A 63 9.53 -9.73 -14.00
N ASP A 64 9.10 -8.89 -14.95
CA ASP A 64 9.97 -8.21 -15.93
C ASP A 64 10.49 -6.85 -15.44
N TYR A 65 10.06 -6.40 -14.24
CA TYR A 65 10.57 -5.20 -13.60
C TYR A 65 12.10 -5.23 -13.47
N MET A 66 12.78 -4.17 -13.92
CA MET A 66 14.23 -4.20 -14.12
C MET A 66 15.07 -3.81 -12.90
N PHE A 67 14.45 -3.37 -11.80
CA PHE A 67 15.16 -2.85 -10.63
C PHE A 67 14.89 -3.70 -9.38
N SER A 68 15.86 -3.79 -8.47
CA SER A 68 15.68 -4.46 -7.18
C SER A 68 14.93 -3.62 -6.15
N ASN A 69 14.72 -2.33 -6.45
CA ASN A 69 14.06 -1.38 -5.56
C ASN A 69 13.27 -0.34 -6.34
N LEU A 70 12.36 0.33 -5.63
CA LEU A 70 11.54 1.43 -6.12
C LEU A 70 11.65 2.60 -5.14
N TYR A 71 12.18 3.72 -5.61
CA TYR A 71 12.17 4.97 -4.85
C TYR A 71 10.87 5.74 -5.11
N LEU A 72 10.30 6.30 -4.05
CA LEU A 72 9.06 7.07 -4.10
C LEU A 72 9.23 8.42 -3.39
N PHE A 73 8.64 9.46 -3.97
CA PHE A 73 8.32 10.68 -3.23
C PHE A 73 6.87 10.60 -2.76
N ILE A 74 6.65 10.82 -1.47
CA ILE A 74 5.32 10.82 -0.86
C ILE A 74 5.05 12.22 -0.32
N ASP A 75 4.17 12.94 -0.99
CA ASP A 75 3.62 14.20 -0.50
C ASP A 75 2.41 13.93 0.37
N ILE A 76 2.42 14.49 1.57
CA ILE A 76 1.32 14.39 2.53
C ILE A 76 0.79 15.79 2.75
N LYS A 77 -0.45 16.03 2.29
CA LYS A 77 -1.23 17.21 2.66
C LYS A 77 -2.05 16.90 3.90
N TYR A 78 -1.83 17.70 4.94
CA TYR A 78 -2.48 17.57 6.24
C TYR A 78 -3.84 18.28 6.27
N PRO A 79 -4.73 17.98 7.24
CA PRO A 79 -6.00 18.68 7.41
C PRO A 79 -5.88 20.20 7.55
N ASP A 80 -4.75 20.70 8.07
CA ASP A 80 -4.46 22.14 8.20
C ASP A 80 -3.84 22.76 6.93
N ASN A 81 -3.85 22.03 5.80
CA ASN A 81 -3.27 22.39 4.50
C ASN A 81 -1.75 22.52 4.46
N LYS A 82 -1.02 22.16 5.52
CA LYS A 82 0.44 22.00 5.42
C LYS A 82 0.77 20.82 4.52
N ILE A 83 1.95 20.87 3.91
CA ILE A 83 2.47 19.80 3.06
C ILE A 83 3.84 19.38 3.58
N SER A 84 4.07 18.08 3.68
CA SER A 84 5.40 17.50 3.88
C SER A 84 5.71 16.52 2.76
N ARG A 85 6.99 16.38 2.42
CA ARG A 85 7.47 15.35 1.51
C ARG A 85 8.41 14.40 2.23
N ASP A 86 8.16 13.11 2.07
CA ASP A 86 9.09 12.04 2.45
C ASP A 86 9.64 11.34 1.21
N THR A 87 10.85 10.79 1.32
CA THR A 87 11.42 9.89 0.31
C THR A 87 11.51 8.49 0.90
N VAL A 88 10.99 7.51 0.18
CA VAL A 88 10.94 6.11 0.62
C VAL A 88 11.66 5.24 -0.39
N GLU A 89 12.44 4.29 0.12
CA GLU A 89 12.95 3.17 -0.66
C GLU A 89 12.11 1.92 -0.38
N CYS A 90 11.50 1.38 -1.42
CA CYS A 90 10.84 0.08 -1.39
C CYS A 90 11.83 -0.96 -1.95
N VAL A 91 12.40 -1.79 -1.09
CA VAL A 91 13.24 -2.92 -1.52
C VAL A 91 12.33 -4.05 -2.00
N LEU A 92 12.44 -4.41 -3.27
CA LEU A 92 11.57 -5.38 -3.95
C LEU A 92 12.26 -6.71 -4.24
N ALA A 93 13.60 -6.74 -4.28
CA ALA A 93 14.40 -7.96 -4.42
C ALA A 93 15.55 -7.99 -3.41
N ASP A 94 16.03 -9.20 -3.09
CA ASP A 94 17.24 -9.39 -2.31
C ASP A 94 18.52 -9.15 -3.14
N ASP A 95 19.68 -9.28 -2.49
CA ASP A 95 21.00 -9.12 -3.10
C ASP A 95 21.33 -10.14 -4.21
N ARG A 96 20.54 -11.21 -4.31
CA ARG A 96 20.63 -12.24 -5.36
C ARG A 96 19.62 -12.02 -6.49
N GLY A 97 18.85 -10.94 -6.44
CA GLY A 97 17.80 -10.62 -7.41
C GLY A 97 16.54 -11.46 -7.25
N ARG A 98 16.34 -12.12 -6.10
CA ARG A 98 15.07 -12.83 -5.83
C ARG A 98 14.05 -11.83 -5.31
N TRP A 99 12.91 -11.77 -5.96
CA TRP A 99 11.79 -10.94 -5.53
C TRP A 99 11.34 -11.27 -4.11
N LEU A 100 11.04 -10.21 -3.36
CA LEU A 100 10.47 -10.24 -2.02
C LEU A 100 8.94 -10.14 -2.11
N GLY A 101 8.26 -10.51 -1.04
CA GLY A 101 6.79 -10.50 -0.99
C GLY A 101 6.16 -11.78 -1.52
N GLU A 102 4.90 -11.69 -1.91
CA GLU A 102 4.08 -12.83 -2.35
C GLU A 102 3.99 -12.84 -3.89
N GLY A 103 4.42 -13.94 -4.50
CA GLY A 103 4.41 -14.11 -5.95
C GLY A 103 3.25 -14.98 -6.44
N LEU A 104 2.52 -14.54 -7.46
CA LEU A 104 1.48 -15.32 -8.14
C LEU A 104 1.42 -14.99 -9.63
N GLY A 105 1.55 -16.00 -10.48
CA GLY A 105 1.30 -15.86 -11.93
C GLY A 105 2.19 -14.83 -12.65
N GLY A 106 3.42 -14.62 -12.18
CA GLY A 106 4.34 -13.63 -12.75
C GLY A 106 4.21 -12.22 -12.16
N MET A 107 3.29 -12.00 -11.23
CA MET A 107 3.16 -10.80 -10.41
C MET A 107 3.81 -11.02 -9.04
N TRP A 108 4.37 -9.96 -8.47
CA TRP A 108 4.84 -9.90 -7.09
C TRP A 108 4.14 -8.79 -6.33
N ASP A 109 3.64 -9.09 -5.13
CA ASP A 109 3.01 -8.16 -4.20
C ASP A 109 3.87 -8.00 -2.94
N SER A 110 4.42 -6.80 -2.77
CA SER A 110 5.27 -6.45 -1.62
C SER A 110 4.57 -5.44 -0.73
N LYS A 111 4.49 -5.75 0.57
CA LYS A 111 4.01 -4.83 1.63
C LYS A 111 5.20 -4.27 2.42
N ILE A 112 5.51 -2.99 2.23
CA ILE A 112 6.66 -2.32 2.82
C ILE A 112 6.21 -1.39 3.95
N LEU A 113 6.71 -1.60 5.17
CA LEU A 113 6.46 -0.72 6.31
C LEU A 113 7.31 0.55 6.20
N ILE A 114 6.67 1.71 6.03
CA ILE A 114 7.35 3.00 5.83
C ILE A 114 7.34 3.90 7.06
N LYS A 115 6.30 3.81 7.90
CA LYS A 115 6.26 4.46 9.22
C LYS A 115 5.68 3.52 10.25
N LYS A 116 6.44 3.26 11.30
CA LYS A 116 6.07 2.37 12.39
C LYS A 116 5.64 3.17 13.61
N SER A 117 4.55 2.75 14.26
CA SER A 117 4.13 3.27 15.56
C SER A 117 4.07 4.81 15.61
N PHE A 118 3.57 5.42 14.55
CA PHE A 118 3.46 6.88 14.44
C PHE A 118 2.07 7.36 14.85
N LYS A 119 1.92 8.65 15.11
CA LYS A 119 0.66 9.28 15.51
C LYS A 119 0.22 10.27 14.43
N PHE A 120 -1.06 10.25 14.07
CA PHE A 120 -1.65 11.37 13.35
C PHE A 120 -1.93 12.50 14.34
N ASN A 121 -1.39 13.68 14.09
CA ASN A 121 -1.48 14.81 15.02
C ASN A 121 -2.76 15.65 14.83
N LEU A 122 -3.49 15.47 13.74
CA LEU A 122 -4.72 16.18 13.42
C LEU A 122 -5.79 15.17 13.02
N SER A 123 -7.04 15.46 13.39
CA SER A 123 -8.19 14.73 12.87
C SER A 123 -8.65 15.39 11.57
N GLY A 124 -9.16 14.59 10.65
CA GLY A 124 -9.69 15.04 9.36
C GLY A 124 -9.03 14.35 8.17
N GLU A 125 -9.24 14.94 6.99
CA GLU A 125 -8.79 14.39 5.72
C GLU A 125 -7.29 14.66 5.48
N TYR A 126 -6.55 13.60 5.21
CA TYR A 126 -5.20 13.62 4.70
C TYR A 126 -5.20 13.19 3.24
N LYS A 127 -4.41 13.89 2.42
CA LYS A 127 -4.18 13.50 1.02
C LYS A 127 -2.73 13.10 0.82
N PHE A 128 -2.53 11.92 0.26
CA PHE A 128 -1.23 11.36 -0.09
C PHE A 128 -1.08 11.39 -1.60
N ASP A 129 -0.09 12.10 -2.11
CA ASP A 129 0.29 12.08 -3.52
C ASP A 129 1.65 11.38 -3.64
N ILE A 130 1.65 10.20 -4.26
CA ILE A 130 2.83 9.37 -4.42
C ILE A 130 3.34 9.50 -5.84
N TYR A 131 4.63 9.74 -6.01
CA TYR A 131 5.32 9.82 -7.28
C TYR A 131 6.45 8.79 -7.32
N GLN A 132 6.71 8.20 -8.49
CA GLN A 132 7.96 7.48 -8.70
C GLN A 132 9.13 8.48 -8.68
N ALA A 133 10.18 8.12 -7.96
CA ALA A 133 11.40 8.90 -7.79
C ALA A 133 12.61 8.20 -8.44
N MET A 134 12.35 7.41 -9.49
CA MET A 134 13.38 6.72 -10.26
C MET A 134 14.00 7.68 -11.27
N ARG A 135 15.20 7.36 -11.75
CA ARG A 135 15.92 8.17 -12.76
C ARG A 135 15.49 7.81 -14.19
N VAL A 136 14.21 7.54 -14.39
CA VAL A 136 13.60 7.21 -15.68
C VAL A 136 12.28 7.96 -15.81
N ASP A 137 11.98 8.42 -17.02
CA ASP A 137 10.76 9.19 -17.26
C ASP A 137 9.53 8.30 -17.16
N ASP A 138 9.55 7.16 -17.86
CA ASP A 138 8.50 6.14 -17.87
C ASP A 138 9.01 4.88 -17.19
N LEU A 139 8.52 4.60 -15.99
CA LEU A 139 8.86 3.40 -15.24
C LEU A 139 7.88 2.28 -15.62
N THR A 140 8.37 1.27 -16.35
CA THR A 140 7.54 0.12 -16.75
C THR A 140 7.41 -0.90 -15.64
N ASP A 141 6.46 -1.83 -15.82
CA ASP A 141 6.27 -3.05 -15.04
C ASP A 141 5.79 -2.85 -13.60
N ILE A 142 5.38 -1.63 -13.23
CA ILE A 142 4.61 -1.38 -12.01
C ILE A 142 3.13 -1.53 -12.33
N MET A 143 2.45 -2.44 -11.65
CA MET A 143 1.03 -2.74 -11.87
C MET A 143 0.14 -1.90 -10.97
N ASP A 144 0.45 -1.85 -9.67
CA ASP A 144 -0.34 -1.14 -8.69
C ASP A 144 0.55 -0.51 -7.62
N ILE A 145 0.10 0.62 -7.10
CA ILE A 145 0.58 1.19 -5.85
C ILE A 145 -0.57 1.18 -4.86
N GLY A 146 -0.29 0.70 -3.65
CA GLY A 146 -1.25 0.69 -2.56
C GLY A 146 -0.77 1.48 -1.36
N LEU A 147 -1.71 2.12 -0.67
CA LEU A 147 -1.50 2.73 0.63
C LEU A 147 -2.30 1.96 1.67
N ARG A 148 -1.64 1.52 2.74
CA ARG A 148 -2.29 0.81 3.83
C ARG A 148 -1.93 1.42 5.18
N ILE A 149 -2.96 1.71 5.97
CA ILE A 149 -2.85 2.22 7.34
C ILE A 149 -3.48 1.19 8.29
N GLU A 150 -2.75 0.86 9.35
CA GLU A 150 -3.20 -0.07 10.39
C GLU A 150 -3.05 0.56 11.77
N LYS A 151 -3.92 0.18 12.71
CA LYS A 151 -3.70 0.43 14.13
C LYS A 151 -2.45 -0.32 14.59
N TYR A 152 -1.55 0.37 15.30
CA TYR A 152 -0.38 -0.25 15.89
C TYR A 152 -0.79 -1.03 17.15
N MET A 153 -0.64 -2.35 17.11
CA MET A 153 -0.79 -3.22 18.27
C MET A 153 0.60 -3.65 18.75
N PRO A 154 1.04 -3.26 19.97
CA PRO A 154 2.29 -3.78 20.51
C PRO A 154 2.16 -5.29 20.69
N LYS A 155 3.12 -6.07 20.15
CA LYS A 155 3.17 -7.51 20.42
C LYS A 155 3.36 -7.68 21.94
N LYS A 156 2.38 -8.30 22.61
CA LYS A 156 2.58 -8.78 23.98
C LYS A 156 3.70 -9.83 23.93
N LYS A 157 4.78 -9.59 24.69
CA LYS A 157 5.84 -10.56 24.91
C LYS A 157 5.33 -11.73 25.73
#